data_AF-A0AA41T0S8-F1
#
_entry.id   AF-A0AA41T0S8-F1
#
_cell.length_a   1.000
_cell.length_b   1.000
_cell.length_c   1.000
_cell.angle_alpha   90.00
_cell.angle_beta   90.00
_cell.angle_gamma   90.00
#
_symmetry.space_group_name_H-M   'P 1'
#
loop_
_entity.id
_entity.type
_entity.pdbx_description
1 polymer ?
#
loop_
_entity_poly.entity_id
_entity_poly.type
_entity_poly.pdbx_seq_one_letter_code
_entity_poly.pdbx_strand_id
1 'polypeptide(L)'
;MKNPEVQQDVSISQGVRMMFYMMKPNETSFQTPEEVPDYVKKATPFFISLMLLELVINWICKGKPPSRLDDALTSLSAGILSRLPRLFFRSIEVTSYIYIWENYRLFSLPWDSPWTWYFTFLGVDFAYYWFHRMAHGTFEAEKERVAYGLTHPINTFEPLRVQVTGKEVPFSSSASQLLKIYTVVQFALMLAFYEETFANTAALSQVSLLLRVLFIILTLTSIGFLLDQRPKATIMETLRCLVFLMLYRFGHLKPLVPALSFVFEVSLLF
;
A
#
# COMPACT_ATOMS: atom_id res chain seq x y z
N MET A 1 28.37 5.68 25.50
CA MET A 1 27.40 4.57 25.44
C MET A 1 26.03 5.14 25.75
N LYS A 2 25.16 5.28 24.75
CA LYS A 2 23.79 5.78 24.94
C LYS A 2 22.91 4.57 25.30
N ASN A 3 22.10 4.72 26.35
CA ASN A 3 21.33 3.64 26.96
C ASN A 3 20.34 3.00 25.94
N PRO A 4 20.35 1.67 25.73
CA PRO A 4 19.58 1.00 24.67
C PRO A 4 18.05 0.98 24.86
N GLU A 5 17.50 1.53 25.95
CA GLU A 5 16.06 1.49 26.23
C GLU A 5 15.30 2.81 25.97
N VAL A 6 15.96 3.89 25.56
CA VAL A 6 15.26 5.13 25.25
C VAL A 6 15.04 5.23 23.76
N GLN A 7 13.95 4.63 23.28
CA GLN A 7 13.37 4.96 21.98
C GLN A 7 13.07 6.45 22.01
N GLN A 8 14.00 7.29 21.55
CA GLN A 8 13.96 8.73 21.77
C GLN A 8 12.67 9.28 21.10
N ASP A 9 11.73 9.75 21.92
CA ASP A 9 10.51 10.36 21.42
C ASP A 9 10.89 11.54 20.53
N VAL A 10 10.39 11.51 19.29
CA VAL A 10 10.66 12.58 18.32
C VAL A 10 9.86 13.79 18.78
N SER A 11 10.54 14.89 19.08
CA SER A 11 9.85 16.13 19.45
C SER A 11 8.93 16.58 18.31
N ILE A 12 7.84 17.31 18.62
CA ILE A 12 6.91 17.83 17.60
C ILE A 12 7.66 18.64 16.53
N SER A 13 8.61 19.50 16.94
CA SER A 13 9.44 20.28 16.02
C SER A 13 10.23 19.38 15.07
N GLN A 14 10.88 18.34 15.62
CA GLN A 14 11.63 17.39 14.82
C GLN A 14 10.72 16.58 13.88
N GLY A 15 9.52 16.18 14.33
CA GLY A 15 8.52 15.52 13.51
C GLY A 15 8.07 16.40 12.33
N VAL A 16 7.79 17.68 12.57
CA VAL A 16 7.46 18.65 11.50
C VAL A 16 8.64 18.78 10.53
N ARG A 17 9.87 18.94 11.01
CA ARG A 17 11.05 19.04 10.15
C ARG A 17 11.26 17.79 9.29
N MET A 18 11.03 16.60 9.85
CA MET A 18 11.09 15.34 9.10
C MET A 18 10.12 15.34 7.91
N MET A 19 8.91 15.90 8.05
CA MET A 19 7.92 15.96 6.96
C MET A 19 8.38 16.81 5.78
N PHE A 20 9.21 17.82 6.03
CA PHE A 20 9.69 18.76 5.01
C PHE A 20 11.15 18.53 4.61
N TYR A 21 11.72 17.36 4.90
CA TYR A 21 13.12 17.02 4.62
C TYR A 21 14.13 18.02 5.26
N MET A 22 13.74 18.69 6.34
CA MET A 22 14.55 19.69 7.04
C MET A 22 15.35 19.07 8.19
N MET A 23 16.04 17.96 7.92
CA MET A 23 16.82 17.22 8.90
C MET A 23 18.32 17.32 8.59
N LYS A 24 19.15 17.48 9.62
CA LYS A 24 20.61 17.46 9.45
C LYS A 24 21.09 16.00 9.34
N PRO A 25 22.17 15.71 8.58
CA PRO A 25 22.74 14.36 8.49
C PRO A 25 22.99 13.72 9.87
N ASN A 26 23.55 14.49 10.80
CA ASN A 26 23.88 14.01 12.14
C ASN A 26 22.63 13.66 13.00
N GLU A 27 21.44 14.12 12.61
CA GLU A 27 20.18 13.82 13.30
C GLU A 27 19.49 12.56 12.74
N THR A 28 19.97 12.03 11.60
CA THR A 28 19.37 10.91 10.87
C THR A 28 20.35 9.79 10.53
N SER A 29 21.63 9.92 10.90
CA SER A 29 22.63 8.86 10.82
C SER A 29 22.70 8.07 12.12
N PHE A 30 22.52 6.75 12.04
CA PHE A 30 22.58 5.82 13.17
C PHE A 30 23.60 4.73 12.87
N GLN A 31 24.30 4.27 13.90
CA GLN A 31 25.32 3.23 13.73
C GLN A 31 24.68 1.84 13.63
N THR A 32 23.61 1.63 14.38
CA THR A 32 22.96 0.34 14.54
C THR A 32 21.48 0.43 14.16
N PRO A 33 20.88 -0.63 13.58
CA PRO A 33 19.47 -0.64 13.22
C PRO A 33 18.53 -0.41 14.42
N GLU A 34 18.95 -0.79 15.63
CA GLU A 34 18.17 -0.68 16.86
C GLU A 34 17.99 0.78 17.30
N GLU A 35 18.93 1.66 16.93
CA GLU A 35 18.85 3.10 17.21
C GLU A 35 17.89 3.83 16.24
N VAL A 36 17.57 3.20 15.09
CA VAL A 36 16.73 3.81 14.06
C VAL A 36 15.30 3.92 14.57
N PRO A 37 14.74 5.14 14.67
CA PRO A 37 13.34 5.32 15.04
C PRO A 37 12.40 4.60 14.08
N ASP A 38 11.30 4.05 14.61
CA ASP A 38 10.20 3.58 13.76
C ASP A 38 9.47 4.78 13.16
N TYR A 39 10.00 5.27 12.04
CA TYR A 39 9.48 6.43 11.32
C TYR A 39 8.06 6.21 10.82
N VAL A 40 7.72 4.97 10.43
CA VAL A 40 6.39 4.65 9.92
C VAL A 40 5.38 4.85 11.04
N LYS A 41 5.59 4.23 12.20
CA LYS A 41 4.72 4.37 13.36
C LYS A 41 4.59 5.83 13.81
N LYS A 42 5.68 6.60 13.77
CA LYS A 42 5.70 8.04 14.13
C LYS A 42 4.98 8.92 13.10
N ALA A 43 5.02 8.59 11.81
CA ALA A 43 4.37 9.34 10.74
C ALA A 43 2.88 9.03 10.59
N THR A 44 2.44 7.82 10.91
CA THR A 44 1.03 7.39 10.85
C THR A 44 0.02 8.38 11.45
N PRO A 45 0.20 8.95 12.66
CA PRO A 45 -0.77 9.91 13.20
C PRO A 45 -0.87 11.20 12.39
N PHE A 46 0.25 11.72 11.86
CA PHE A 46 0.24 12.91 10.99
C PHE A 46 -0.48 12.62 9.68
N PHE A 47 -0.22 11.45 9.07
CA PHE A 47 -0.89 11.01 7.85
C PHE A 47 -2.41 10.89 8.06
N ILE A 48 -2.86 10.22 9.11
CA ILE A 48 -4.29 10.09 9.44
C ILE A 48 -4.90 11.46 9.72
N SER A 49 -4.21 12.33 10.46
CA SER A 49 -4.70 13.67 10.79
C SER A 49 -4.87 14.54 9.54
N LEU A 50 -3.90 14.52 8.61
CA LEU A 50 -3.99 15.25 7.34
C LEU A 50 -5.08 14.69 6.43
N MET A 51 -5.25 13.37 6.38
CA MET A 51 -6.33 12.73 5.63
C MET A 51 -7.70 13.12 6.18
N LEU A 52 -7.90 13.07 7.51
CA LEU A 52 -9.14 13.51 8.15
C LEU A 52 -9.38 15.01 7.94
N LEU A 53 -8.33 15.83 8.04
CA LEU A 53 -8.42 17.26 7.77
C LEU A 53 -8.86 17.52 6.32
N GLU A 54 -8.32 16.79 5.35
CA GLU A 54 -8.76 16.87 3.96
C GLU A 54 -10.25 16.51 3.80
N LEU A 55 -10.71 15.45 4.46
CA LEU A 55 -12.12 15.05 4.43
C LEU A 55 -13.03 16.16 5.00
N VAL A 56 -12.60 16.78 6.11
CA VAL A 56 -13.34 17.89 6.75
C VAL A 56 -13.36 19.13 5.87
N ILE A 57 -12.22 19.55 5.30
CA ILE A 57 -12.14 20.71 4.40
C ILE A 57 -13.03 20.48 3.17
N ASN A 58 -12.97 19.29 2.56
CA ASN A 58 -13.81 18.95 1.43
C ASN A 58 -15.31 19.00 1.80
N TRP A 59 -15.68 18.49 2.98
CA TRP A 59 -17.05 18.54 3.45
C TRP A 59 -17.55 19.98 3.65
N ILE A 60 -16.73 20.85 4.26
CA ILE A 60 -17.06 22.26 4.50
C ILE A 60 -17.12 23.06 3.18
N CYS A 61 -16.14 22.89 2.30
CA CYS A 61 -16.05 23.67 1.06
C CYS A 61 -17.02 23.20 -0.05
N LYS A 62 -17.31 21.89 -0.13
CA LYS A 62 -18.14 21.31 -1.21
C LYS A 62 -19.52 20.85 -0.73
N GLY A 63 -19.80 20.89 0.58
CA GLY A 63 -21.11 20.60 1.17
C GLY A 63 -21.59 19.14 1.05
N LYS A 64 -20.72 18.22 0.59
CA LYS A 64 -21.03 16.80 0.41
C LYS A 64 -19.86 15.96 0.93
N PRO A 65 -20.13 14.85 1.63
CA PRO A 65 -19.07 13.89 1.93
C PRO A 65 -18.49 13.37 0.60
N PRO A 66 -17.19 13.06 0.53
CA PRO A 66 -16.59 12.55 -0.70
C PRO A 66 -17.24 11.20 -1.05
N SER A 67 -18.19 11.22 -1.98
CA SER A 67 -18.92 10.05 -2.47
C SER A 67 -18.07 9.32 -3.50
N ARG A 68 -16.93 8.78 -3.05
CA ARG A 68 -15.91 8.13 -3.90
C ARG A 68 -15.44 6.81 -3.27
N LEU A 69 -16.39 6.01 -2.82
CA LEU A 69 -16.10 4.65 -2.29
C LEU A 69 -15.38 3.80 -3.34
N ASP A 70 -15.76 3.94 -4.61
CA ASP A 70 -15.17 3.22 -5.73
C ASP A 70 -13.67 3.60 -5.89
N ASP A 71 -13.34 4.90 -5.80
CA ASP A 71 -11.95 5.38 -5.87
C ASP A 71 -11.14 4.99 -4.62
N ALA A 72 -11.76 5.02 -3.43
CA ALA A 72 -11.11 4.61 -2.20
C ALA A 72 -10.77 3.12 -2.21
N LEU A 73 -11.72 2.27 -2.60
CA LEU A 73 -11.50 0.83 -2.75
C LEU A 73 -10.43 0.55 -3.79
N THR A 74 -10.46 1.22 -4.94
CA THR A 74 -9.46 1.04 -6.00
C THR A 74 -8.06 1.46 -5.54
N SER A 75 -7.95 2.61 -4.88
CA SER A 75 -6.67 3.13 -4.37
C SER A 75 -6.08 2.24 -3.28
N LEU A 76 -6.90 1.78 -2.34
CA LEU A 76 -6.46 0.83 -1.31
C LEU A 76 -6.07 -0.53 -1.91
N SER A 77 -6.83 -1.01 -2.90
CA SER A 77 -6.51 -2.26 -3.64
C SER A 77 -5.16 -2.16 -4.33
N ALA A 78 -4.88 -1.05 -5.02
CA ALA A 78 -3.57 -0.80 -5.63
C ALA A 78 -2.45 -0.76 -4.57
N GLY A 79 -2.71 -0.11 -3.43
CA GLY A 79 -1.79 -0.11 -2.28
C GLY A 79 -1.46 -1.52 -1.79
N ILE A 80 -2.47 -2.37 -1.59
CA ILE A 80 -2.29 -3.78 -1.20
C ILE A 80 -1.47 -4.53 -2.25
N LEU A 81 -1.86 -4.45 -3.52
CA LEU A 81 -1.16 -5.12 -4.62
C LEU A 81 0.32 -4.70 -4.71
N SER A 82 0.63 -3.43 -4.50
CA SER A 82 2.01 -2.91 -4.54
C SER A 82 2.92 -3.51 -3.47
N ARG A 83 2.34 -4.02 -2.37
CA ARG A 83 3.08 -4.60 -1.24
C ARG A 83 3.28 -6.11 -1.38
N LEU A 84 2.44 -6.81 -2.13
CA LEU A 84 2.51 -8.27 -2.28
C LEU A 84 3.84 -8.79 -2.83
N PRO A 85 4.49 -8.16 -3.84
CA PRO A 85 5.79 -8.64 -4.34
C PRO A 85 6.86 -8.73 -3.23
N ARG A 86 6.80 -7.83 -2.24
CA ARG A 86 7.74 -7.82 -1.12
C ARG A 86 7.72 -9.15 -0.34
N LEU A 87 6.59 -9.86 -0.28
CA LEU A 87 6.48 -11.13 0.43
C LEU A 87 7.38 -12.24 -0.17
N PHE A 88 7.70 -12.18 -1.46
CA PHE A 88 8.54 -13.18 -2.13
C PHE A 88 9.94 -12.67 -2.41
N PHE A 89 10.07 -11.41 -2.82
CA PHE A 89 11.34 -10.87 -3.30
C PHE A 89 12.22 -10.29 -2.18
N ARG A 90 11.71 -10.10 -0.95
CA ARG A 90 12.51 -9.52 0.13
C ARG A 90 13.74 -10.35 0.48
N SER A 91 13.64 -11.68 0.48
CA SER A 91 14.80 -12.55 0.73
C SER A 91 15.85 -12.40 -0.35
N ILE A 92 15.42 -12.38 -1.63
CA ILE A 92 16.33 -12.19 -2.77
C ILE A 92 17.01 -10.82 -2.68
N GLU A 93 16.26 -9.77 -2.37
CA GLU A 93 16.78 -8.40 -2.18
C GLU A 93 17.89 -8.36 -1.12
N VAL A 94 17.62 -8.89 0.08
CA VAL A 94 18.57 -8.86 1.21
C VAL A 94 19.79 -9.75 0.94
N THR A 95 19.60 -10.97 0.42
CA THR A 95 20.72 -11.86 0.12
C THR A 95 21.61 -11.31 -1.00
N SER A 96 21.01 -10.73 -2.04
CA SER A 96 21.76 -10.11 -3.13
C SER A 96 22.56 -8.91 -2.62
N TYR A 97 21.98 -8.10 -1.75
CA TYR A 97 22.67 -6.99 -1.09
C TYR A 97 23.89 -7.46 -0.30
N ILE A 98 23.73 -8.47 0.57
CA ILE A 98 24.84 -9.02 1.38
C ILE A 98 25.94 -9.59 0.47
N TYR A 99 25.56 -10.34 -0.57
CA TYR A 99 26.53 -10.92 -1.50
C TYR A 99 27.36 -9.85 -2.21
N ILE A 100 26.70 -8.80 -2.72
CA ILE A 100 27.38 -7.68 -3.38
C ILE A 100 28.27 -6.93 -2.38
N TRP A 101 27.80 -6.71 -1.16
CA TRP A 101 28.54 -6.04 -0.11
C TRP A 101 29.83 -6.77 0.28
N GLU A 102 29.77 -8.09 0.46
CA GLU A 102 30.94 -8.88 0.88
C GLU A 102 31.96 -9.08 -0.26
N ASN A 103 31.53 -9.14 -1.52
CA ASN A 103 32.42 -9.48 -2.65
C ASN A 103 32.86 -8.30 -3.52
N TYR A 104 32.04 -7.25 -3.63
CA TYR A 104 32.22 -6.18 -4.62
C TYR A 104 32.25 -4.76 -4.03
N ARG A 105 32.28 -4.60 -2.70
CA ARG A 105 32.43 -3.25 -2.11
C ARG A 105 33.79 -2.66 -2.48
N LEU A 106 33.78 -1.44 -3.02
CA LEU A 106 35.01 -0.72 -3.37
C LEU A 106 35.60 0.01 -2.16
N PHE A 107 34.73 0.67 -1.38
CA PHE A 107 35.12 1.49 -0.24
C PHE A 107 34.12 1.31 0.90
N SER A 108 34.61 1.37 2.13
CA SER A 108 33.79 1.50 3.32
C SER A 108 33.75 2.96 3.75
N LEU A 109 32.62 3.62 3.52
CA LEU A 109 32.42 5.01 3.93
C LEU A 109 32.03 5.07 5.42
N PRO A 110 32.55 6.04 6.20
CA PRO A 110 32.15 6.20 7.60
C PRO A 110 30.66 6.52 7.73
N TRP A 111 29.95 5.85 8.63
CA TRP A 111 28.50 6.01 8.83
C TRP A 111 28.11 7.37 9.43
N ASP A 112 29.03 8.01 10.15
CA ASP A 112 28.86 9.26 10.90
C ASP A 112 29.34 10.50 10.14
N SER A 113 29.84 10.35 8.90
CA SER A 113 30.34 11.46 8.11
C SER A 113 29.22 12.12 7.29
N PRO A 114 29.03 13.45 7.39
CA PRO A 114 28.11 14.19 6.53
C PRO A 114 28.40 14.02 5.04
N TRP A 115 29.67 13.79 4.67
CA TRP A 115 30.04 13.54 3.28
C TRP A 115 29.50 12.22 2.75
N THR A 116 29.53 11.15 3.56
CA THR A 116 28.88 9.87 3.23
C THR A 116 27.40 10.08 2.93
N TRP A 117 26.74 10.92 3.75
CA TRP A 117 25.34 11.28 3.55
C TRP A 117 25.12 11.99 2.20
N TYR A 118 25.89 13.03 1.89
CA TYR A 118 25.74 13.77 0.63
C TYR A 118 26.03 12.90 -0.61
N PHE A 119 27.07 12.06 -0.57
CA PHE A 119 27.38 11.14 -1.66
C PHE A 119 26.27 10.11 -1.86
N THR A 120 25.75 9.55 -0.76
CA THR A 120 24.66 8.57 -0.82
C THR A 120 23.37 9.23 -1.33
N PHE A 121 23.04 10.44 -0.86
CA PHE A 121 21.91 11.22 -1.32
C PHE A 121 21.97 11.43 -2.85
N LEU A 122 23.08 11.98 -3.36
CA LEU A 122 23.24 12.21 -4.80
C LEU A 122 23.28 10.92 -5.61
N GLY A 123 23.96 9.88 -5.10
CA GLY A 123 24.09 8.60 -5.79
C GLY A 123 22.76 7.85 -5.90
N VAL A 124 21.99 7.80 -4.81
CA VAL A 124 20.65 7.18 -4.78
C VAL A 124 19.70 7.97 -5.68
N ASP A 125 19.68 9.30 -5.60
CA ASP A 125 18.82 10.13 -6.45
C ASP A 125 19.15 9.96 -7.93
N PHE A 126 20.44 9.90 -8.28
CA PHE A 126 20.89 9.66 -9.65
C PHE A 126 20.48 8.27 -10.16
N ALA A 127 20.71 7.22 -9.37
CA ALA A 127 20.33 5.85 -9.72
C ALA A 127 18.81 5.71 -9.85
N TYR A 128 18.06 6.31 -8.91
CA TYR A 128 16.60 6.33 -8.93
C TYR A 128 16.07 7.09 -10.15
N TYR A 129 16.63 8.25 -10.49
CA TYR A 129 16.26 8.99 -11.70
C TYR A 129 16.44 8.15 -12.96
N TRP A 130 17.59 7.47 -13.11
CA TRP A 130 17.84 6.63 -14.28
C TRP A 130 16.93 5.42 -14.33
N PHE A 131 16.70 4.75 -13.20
CA PHE A 131 15.73 3.67 -13.10
C PHE A 131 14.34 4.14 -13.53
N HIS A 132 13.87 5.26 -12.96
CA HIS A 132 12.58 5.86 -13.29
C HIS A 132 12.50 6.25 -14.77
N ARG A 133 13.55 6.86 -15.33
CA ARG A 133 13.63 7.22 -16.75
C ARG A 133 13.54 5.99 -17.66
N MET A 134 14.26 4.92 -17.33
CA MET A 134 14.22 3.67 -18.10
C MET A 134 12.84 3.01 -18.00
N ALA A 135 12.21 3.02 -16.82
CA ALA A 135 10.88 2.47 -16.60
C ALA A 135 9.79 3.25 -17.35
N HIS A 136 9.91 4.58 -17.46
CA HIS A 136 8.98 5.42 -18.22
C HIS A 136 9.34 5.57 -19.70
N GLY A 137 10.52 5.12 -20.13
CA GLY A 137 11.03 5.28 -21.50
C GLY A 137 10.22 4.53 -22.57
N THR A 138 9.29 3.67 -22.17
CA THR A 138 8.32 3.01 -23.03
C THR A 138 7.11 3.94 -23.25
N PHE A 139 7.22 4.89 -24.17
CA PHE A 139 6.07 5.70 -24.57
C PHE A 139 5.08 4.84 -25.34
N GLU A 140 3.96 4.50 -24.71
CA GLU A 140 2.76 4.04 -25.42
C GLU A 140 1.80 5.22 -25.53
N ALA A 141 1.42 5.57 -26.76
CA ALA A 141 0.46 6.64 -26.98
C ALA A 141 -0.89 6.23 -26.38
N GLU A 142 -1.44 7.07 -25.50
CA GLU A 142 -2.76 6.86 -24.92
C GLU A 142 -3.82 6.86 -26.05
N LYS A 143 -4.49 5.72 -26.23
CA LYS A 143 -5.49 5.54 -27.29
C LYS A 143 -6.90 5.97 -26.85
N GLU A 144 -7.17 5.86 -25.55
CA GLU A 144 -8.47 6.18 -24.97
C GLU A 144 -8.43 7.57 -24.32
N ARG A 145 -9.56 8.27 -24.32
CA ARG A 145 -9.65 9.56 -23.63
C ARG A 145 -10.01 9.33 -22.17
N VAL A 146 -9.37 10.10 -21.29
CA VAL A 146 -9.74 10.19 -19.88
C VAL A 146 -11.22 10.56 -19.74
N ALA A 147 -12.04 9.63 -19.24
CA ALA A 147 -13.50 9.77 -19.12
C ALA A 147 -13.97 10.25 -17.73
N TYR A 148 -13.11 10.12 -16.72
CA TYR A 148 -13.36 10.51 -15.34
C TYR A 148 -12.10 11.10 -14.71
N GLY A 149 -12.23 11.81 -13.58
CA GLY A 149 -11.16 12.59 -12.97
C GLY A 149 -10.98 13.95 -13.66
N LEU A 150 -9.73 14.37 -13.87
CA LEU A 150 -9.39 15.62 -14.56
C LEU A 150 -9.54 15.46 -16.09
N THR A 151 -10.77 15.63 -16.58
CA THR A 151 -11.10 15.53 -18.01
C THR A 151 -10.84 16.82 -18.78
N HIS A 152 -10.46 17.90 -18.08
CA HIS A 152 -10.19 19.21 -18.67
C HIS A 152 -8.80 19.69 -18.26
N PRO A 153 -8.04 20.33 -19.18
CA PRO A 153 -6.73 20.87 -18.86
C PRO A 153 -6.78 21.84 -17.67
N ILE A 154 -5.97 21.56 -16.66
CA ILE A 154 -5.75 22.45 -15.53
C ILE A 154 -4.60 23.39 -15.89
N ASN A 155 -4.90 24.68 -16.09
CA ASN A 155 -3.89 25.71 -16.38
C ASN A 155 -3.17 26.17 -15.10
N THR A 156 -2.75 25.23 -14.25
CA THR A 156 -2.05 25.52 -13.01
C THR A 156 -1.20 24.33 -12.56
N PHE A 157 -0.05 24.63 -11.95
CA PHE A 157 0.84 23.65 -11.30
C PHE A 157 0.65 23.63 -9.77
N GLU A 158 -0.25 24.45 -9.22
CA GLU A 158 -0.49 24.53 -7.78
C GLU A 158 -1.41 23.39 -7.32
N PRO A 159 -0.92 22.40 -6.54
CA PRO A 159 -1.71 21.22 -6.17
C PRO A 159 -2.95 21.57 -5.34
N LEU A 160 -2.85 22.58 -4.45
CA LEU A 160 -3.99 23.06 -3.66
C LEU A 160 -5.09 23.66 -4.54
N ARG A 161 -4.70 24.41 -5.58
CA ARG A 161 -5.65 25.01 -6.51
C ARG A 161 -6.33 23.93 -7.35
N VAL A 162 -5.60 22.89 -7.76
CA VAL A 162 -6.18 21.73 -8.44
C VAL A 162 -7.21 21.03 -7.55
N GLN A 163 -6.90 20.78 -6.28
CA GLN A 163 -7.82 20.07 -5.37
C GLN A 163 -9.13 20.84 -5.10
N VAL A 164 -9.02 22.17 -4.93
CA VAL A 164 -10.16 23.03 -4.58
C VAL A 164 -10.98 23.44 -5.81
N THR A 165 -10.32 23.81 -6.91
CA THR A 165 -10.99 24.38 -8.11
C THR A 165 -11.11 23.39 -9.27
N GLY A 166 -10.45 22.23 -9.19
CA GLY A 166 -10.50 21.18 -10.20
C GLY A 166 -11.93 20.68 -10.40
N LYS A 167 -12.42 20.85 -11.63
CA LYS A 167 -13.69 20.24 -12.06
C LYS A 167 -13.42 18.80 -12.45
N GLU A 168 -13.55 17.91 -11.49
CA GLU A 168 -13.40 16.48 -11.72
C GLU A 168 -14.74 15.83 -12.03
N VAL A 169 -14.76 14.97 -13.06
CA VAL A 169 -15.89 14.09 -13.34
C VAL A 169 -15.75 12.88 -12.41
N PRO A 170 -16.66 12.65 -11.44
CA PRO A 170 -16.52 11.53 -10.52
C PRO A 170 -16.68 10.21 -11.29
N PHE A 171 -15.83 9.23 -10.96
CA PHE A 171 -16.11 7.85 -11.35
C PHE A 171 -17.28 7.36 -10.50
N SER A 172 -18.36 6.94 -11.15
CA SER A 172 -19.50 6.31 -10.48
C SER A 172 -19.76 4.96 -11.10
N SER A 173 -19.53 3.89 -10.34
CA SER A 173 -19.98 2.58 -10.80
C SER A 173 -21.51 2.55 -10.87
N SER A 174 -22.03 1.93 -11.92
CA SER A 174 -23.47 1.69 -12.13
C SER A 174 -24.04 0.63 -11.17
N ALA A 175 -23.21 0.10 -10.26
CA ALA A 175 -23.57 -0.92 -9.30
C ALA A 175 -24.64 -0.46 -8.30
N SER A 176 -25.55 -1.38 -7.98
CA SER A 176 -26.59 -1.16 -6.98
C SER A 176 -25.97 -0.93 -5.59
N GLN A 177 -26.68 -0.18 -4.74
CA GLN A 177 -26.19 0.15 -3.40
C GLN A 177 -25.92 -1.10 -2.55
N LEU A 178 -26.73 -2.15 -2.71
CA LEU A 178 -26.53 -3.44 -2.04
C LEU A 178 -25.23 -4.12 -2.47
N LEU A 179 -24.93 -4.10 -3.79
CA LEU A 179 -23.69 -4.67 -4.29
C LEU A 179 -22.47 -3.90 -3.77
N LYS A 180 -22.55 -2.56 -3.66
CA LYS A 180 -21.48 -1.76 -3.06
C LYS A 180 -21.26 -2.09 -1.58
N ILE A 181 -22.33 -2.27 -0.80
CA ILE A 181 -22.22 -2.70 0.60
C ILE A 181 -21.54 -4.07 0.67
N TYR A 182 -21.97 -5.01 -0.17
CA TYR A 182 -21.36 -6.34 -0.26
C TYR A 182 -19.85 -6.26 -0.54
N THR A 183 -19.43 -5.49 -1.55
CA THR A 183 -18.01 -5.34 -1.89
C THR A 183 -17.20 -4.70 -0.77
N VAL A 184 -17.76 -3.72 -0.05
CA VAL A 184 -17.08 -3.09 1.09
C VAL A 184 -16.88 -4.10 2.23
N VAL A 185 -17.89 -4.91 2.55
CA VAL A 185 -17.77 -5.95 3.58
C VAL A 185 -16.73 -7.00 3.17
N GLN A 186 -16.77 -7.49 1.93
CA GLN A 186 -15.78 -8.45 1.44
C GLN A 186 -14.36 -7.87 1.42
N PHE A 187 -14.22 -6.59 1.06
CA PHE A 187 -12.95 -5.88 1.10
C PHE A 187 -12.40 -5.77 2.53
N ALA A 188 -13.24 -5.42 3.51
CA ALA A 188 -12.83 -5.34 4.91
C ALA A 188 -12.36 -6.70 5.47
N LEU A 189 -13.07 -7.78 5.14
CA LEU A 189 -12.66 -9.15 5.49
C LEU A 189 -11.33 -9.53 4.83
N MET A 190 -11.16 -9.20 3.55
CA MET A 190 -9.92 -9.42 2.81
C MET A 190 -8.77 -8.61 3.41
N LEU A 191 -9.00 -7.37 3.85
CA LEU A 191 -7.98 -6.54 4.48
C LEU A 191 -7.50 -7.15 5.81
N ALA A 192 -8.42 -7.65 6.64
CA ALA A 192 -8.05 -8.35 7.87
C ALA A 192 -7.21 -9.61 7.58
N PHE A 193 -7.59 -10.36 6.55
CA PHE A 193 -6.83 -11.53 6.10
C PHE A 193 -5.45 -11.19 5.53
N TYR A 194 -5.34 -10.08 4.79
CA TYR A 194 -4.07 -9.53 4.30
C TYR A 194 -3.15 -9.19 5.48
N GLU A 195 -3.63 -8.46 6.48
CA GLU A 195 -2.86 -8.09 7.66
C GLU A 195 -2.40 -9.33 8.44
N GLU A 196 -3.28 -10.33 8.64
CA GLU A 196 -2.90 -11.61 9.27
C GLU A 196 -1.78 -12.31 8.48
N THR A 197 -1.88 -12.32 7.14
CA THR A 197 -0.87 -12.95 6.28
C THR A 197 0.48 -12.23 6.39
N PHE A 198 0.48 -10.90 6.36
CA PHE A 198 1.69 -10.11 6.53
C PHE A 198 2.32 -10.32 7.92
N ALA A 199 1.51 -10.31 8.98
CA ALA A 199 1.98 -10.51 10.36
C ALA A 199 2.60 -11.90 10.57
N ASN A 200 2.11 -12.93 9.87
CA ASN A 200 2.56 -14.31 10.04
C ASN A 200 3.47 -14.83 8.93
N THR A 201 4.03 -13.93 8.09
CA THR A 201 4.85 -14.32 6.92
C THR A 201 5.99 -15.29 7.30
N ALA A 202 6.62 -15.09 8.46
CA ALA A 202 7.74 -15.92 8.93
C ALA A 202 7.31 -17.33 9.42
N ALA A 203 6.05 -17.50 9.80
CA ALA A 203 5.52 -18.78 10.32
C ALA A 203 4.84 -19.63 9.24
N LEU A 204 4.52 -19.05 8.08
CA LEU A 204 3.82 -19.72 7.00
C LEU A 204 4.80 -20.46 6.08
N SER A 205 4.40 -21.63 5.59
CA SER A 205 5.12 -22.29 4.51
C SER A 205 5.05 -21.47 3.22
N GLN A 206 6.05 -21.57 2.34
CA GLN A 206 6.08 -20.86 1.05
C GLN A 206 4.84 -21.17 0.19
N VAL A 207 4.36 -22.42 0.23
CA VAL A 207 3.13 -22.84 -0.48
C VAL A 207 1.91 -22.13 0.10
N SER A 208 1.78 -22.10 1.44
CA SER A 208 0.65 -21.40 2.08
C SER A 208 0.69 -19.92 1.75
N LEU A 209 1.86 -19.27 1.84
CA LEU A 209 2.04 -17.86 1.50
C LEU A 209 1.63 -17.58 0.05
N LEU A 210 2.08 -18.41 -0.90
CA LEU A 210 1.71 -18.28 -2.32
C LEU A 210 0.19 -18.39 -2.52
N LEU A 211 -0.44 -19.41 -1.95
CA LEU A 211 -1.88 -19.61 -2.06
C LEU A 211 -2.68 -18.44 -1.45
N ARG A 212 -2.24 -17.93 -0.29
CA ARG A 212 -2.87 -16.76 0.36
C ARG A 212 -2.73 -15.50 -0.50
N VAL A 213 -1.56 -15.24 -1.09
CA VAL A 213 -1.36 -14.09 -1.99
C VAL A 213 -2.22 -14.20 -3.24
N LEU A 214 -2.25 -15.38 -3.88
CA LEU A 214 -3.09 -15.60 -5.06
C LEU A 214 -4.57 -15.38 -4.74
N PHE A 215 -5.01 -15.79 -3.55
CA PHE A 215 -6.38 -15.55 -3.09
C PHE A 215 -6.68 -14.06 -2.85
N ILE A 216 -5.74 -13.28 -2.32
CA ILE A 216 -5.87 -11.82 -2.19
C ILE A 216 -6.04 -11.19 -3.57
N ILE A 217 -5.18 -11.54 -4.53
CA ILE A 217 -5.26 -11.03 -5.91
C ILE A 217 -6.60 -11.40 -6.55
N LEU A 218 -7.03 -12.66 -6.42
CA LEU A 218 -8.32 -13.13 -6.93
C LEU A 218 -9.48 -12.35 -6.30
N THR A 219 -9.44 -12.09 -5.00
CA THR A 219 -10.50 -11.35 -4.29
C THR A 219 -10.57 -9.89 -4.75
N LEU A 220 -9.43 -9.20 -4.85
CA LEU A 220 -9.37 -7.83 -5.36
C LEU A 220 -9.87 -7.74 -6.81
N THR A 221 -9.50 -8.71 -7.65
CA THR A 221 -9.96 -8.80 -9.04
C THR A 221 -11.47 -9.04 -9.11
N SER A 222 -12.00 -9.94 -8.28
CA SER A 222 -13.44 -10.21 -8.21
C SER A 222 -14.24 -8.96 -7.80
N ILE A 223 -13.78 -8.24 -6.76
CA ILE A 223 -14.39 -6.99 -6.32
C ILE A 223 -14.40 -5.95 -7.45
N GLY A 224 -13.29 -5.78 -8.16
CA GLY A 224 -13.21 -4.90 -9.32
C GLY A 224 -14.21 -5.28 -10.42
N PHE A 225 -14.32 -6.57 -10.74
CA PHE A 225 -15.28 -7.05 -11.75
C PHE A 225 -16.73 -6.80 -11.35
N LEU A 226 -17.08 -6.94 -10.07
CA LEU A 226 -18.42 -6.67 -9.55
C LEU A 226 -18.76 -5.17 -9.59
N LEU A 227 -17.82 -4.30 -9.21
CA LEU A 227 -18.01 -2.85 -9.28
C LEU A 227 -18.12 -2.38 -10.74
N ASP A 228 -17.31 -2.92 -11.65
CA ASP A 228 -17.35 -2.60 -13.08
C ASP A 228 -18.53 -3.23 -13.84
N GLN A 229 -19.37 -4.06 -13.18
CA GLN A 229 -20.47 -4.80 -13.83
C GLN A 229 -20.02 -5.59 -15.07
N ARG A 230 -18.83 -6.20 -15.02
CA ARG A 230 -18.30 -6.97 -16.15
C ARG A 230 -19.15 -8.23 -16.38
N PRO A 231 -19.31 -8.70 -17.63
CA PRO A 231 -20.12 -9.90 -17.92
C PRO A 231 -19.59 -11.18 -17.26
N LYS A 232 -18.30 -11.22 -16.91
CA LYS A 232 -17.65 -12.35 -16.23
C LYS A 232 -17.61 -12.21 -14.71
N ALA A 233 -18.24 -11.19 -14.12
CA ALA A 233 -18.15 -10.91 -12.69
C ALA A 233 -18.69 -12.06 -11.83
N THR A 234 -19.84 -12.63 -12.20
CA THR A 234 -20.41 -13.79 -11.48
C THR A 234 -19.48 -14.99 -11.48
N ILE A 235 -18.82 -15.27 -12.61
CA ILE A 235 -17.88 -16.40 -12.72
C ILE A 235 -16.67 -16.18 -11.82
N MET A 236 -16.11 -14.95 -11.80
CA MET A 236 -15.00 -14.61 -10.90
C MET A 236 -15.39 -14.70 -9.43
N GLU A 237 -16.60 -14.29 -9.08
CA GLU A 237 -17.08 -14.35 -7.71
C GLU A 237 -17.35 -15.79 -7.26
N THR A 238 -17.93 -16.63 -8.12
CA THR A 238 -18.08 -18.06 -7.85
C THR A 238 -16.71 -18.73 -7.67
N LEU A 239 -15.75 -18.43 -8.55
CA LEU A 239 -14.39 -18.96 -8.44
C LEU A 239 -13.75 -18.54 -7.11
N ARG A 240 -13.84 -17.26 -6.75
CA ARG A 240 -13.33 -16.73 -5.47
C ARG A 240 -13.93 -17.48 -4.28
N CYS A 241 -15.25 -17.68 -4.25
CA CYS A 241 -15.91 -18.42 -3.18
C CYS A 241 -15.45 -19.89 -3.10
N LEU A 242 -15.29 -20.57 -4.24
CA LEU A 242 -14.79 -21.95 -4.27
C LEU A 242 -13.35 -22.04 -3.77
N VAL A 243 -12.47 -21.14 -4.20
CA VAL A 243 -11.08 -21.09 -3.70
C VAL A 243 -11.05 -20.80 -2.20
N PHE A 244 -11.89 -19.88 -1.70
CA PHE A 244 -12.01 -19.61 -0.26
C PHE A 244 -12.36 -20.89 0.52
N LEU A 245 -13.39 -21.62 0.09
CA LEU A 245 -13.81 -22.86 0.75
C LEU A 245 -12.70 -23.93 0.73
N MET A 246 -11.99 -24.06 -0.39
CA MET A 246 -10.85 -24.98 -0.50
C MET A 246 -9.72 -24.60 0.46
N LEU A 247 -9.30 -23.33 0.47
CA LEU A 247 -8.23 -22.88 1.36
C LEU A 247 -8.62 -22.97 2.84
N TYR A 248 -9.89 -22.74 3.16
CA TYR A 248 -10.43 -22.97 4.50
C TYR A 248 -10.35 -24.46 4.89
N ARG A 249 -10.81 -25.36 4.01
CA ARG A 249 -10.78 -26.82 4.25
C ARG A 249 -9.38 -27.37 4.49
N PHE A 250 -8.38 -26.85 3.78
CA PHE A 250 -6.98 -27.27 3.94
C PHE A 250 -6.24 -26.52 5.06
N GLY A 251 -6.93 -25.69 5.85
CA GLY A 251 -6.34 -24.97 6.98
C GLY A 251 -5.40 -23.83 6.59
N HIS A 252 -5.41 -23.42 5.31
CA HIS A 252 -4.66 -22.25 4.85
C HIS A 252 -5.35 -20.93 5.22
N LEU A 253 -6.66 -20.95 5.53
CA LEU A 253 -7.41 -19.82 6.08
C LEU A 253 -7.91 -20.15 7.48
N LYS A 254 -7.78 -19.20 8.42
CA LYS A 254 -8.45 -19.28 9.72
C LYS A 254 -9.70 -18.39 9.68
N PRO A 255 -10.81 -18.80 10.32
CA PRO A 255 -12.00 -17.97 10.37
C PRO A 255 -11.73 -16.76 11.28
N LEU A 256 -11.96 -15.56 10.76
CA LEU A 256 -11.82 -14.31 11.53
C LEU A 256 -12.87 -14.22 12.66
N VAL A 257 -14.04 -14.85 12.45
CA VAL A 257 -15.12 -14.97 13.41
C VAL A 257 -15.33 -16.46 13.70
N PRO A 258 -15.01 -16.95 14.91
CA PRO A 258 -15.17 -18.36 15.27
C PRO A 258 -16.59 -18.89 15.05
N ALA A 259 -17.63 -18.04 15.16
CA ALA A 259 -19.02 -18.44 14.94
C ALA A 259 -19.35 -18.80 13.48
N LEU A 260 -18.57 -18.31 12.50
CA LEU A 260 -18.76 -18.64 11.08
C LEU A 260 -18.12 -19.98 10.70
N SER A 261 -17.25 -20.56 11.53
CA SER A 261 -16.63 -21.85 11.22
C SER A 261 -17.67 -22.96 11.02
N PHE A 262 -18.72 -22.95 11.84
CA PHE A 262 -19.84 -23.90 11.77
C PHE A 262 -20.64 -23.80 10.46
N VAL A 263 -20.88 -22.58 9.97
CA VAL A 263 -21.63 -22.36 8.71
C VAL A 263 -20.81 -22.85 7.50
N PHE A 264 -19.50 -22.64 7.51
CA PHE A 264 -18.61 -23.09 6.45
C PHE A 264 -18.39 -24.60 6.45
N GLU A 265 -18.33 -25.23 7.63
CA GLU A 265 -18.24 -26.69 7.76
C GLU A 265 -19.50 -27.39 7.23
N VAL A 266 -20.69 -26.88 7.54
CA VAL A 266 -21.95 -27.42 7.02
C VAL A 266 -22.02 -27.29 5.49
N SER A 267 -21.62 -26.14 4.93
CA SER A 267 -21.62 -25.90 3.48
C SER A 267 -20.60 -26.74 2.71
N LEU A 268 -19.60 -27.31 3.37
CA LEU A 268 -18.57 -28.19 2.79
C LEU A 268 -18.94 -29.68 2.87
N LEU A 269 -19.96 -30.02 3.67
CA LEU A 269 -20.44 -31.39 3.91
C LEU A 269 -21.62 -31.78 3.01
N PHE A 270 -22.23 -30.81 2.31
CA PHE A 270 -23.30 -30.99 1.31
C PHE A 270 -22.84 -30.56 -0.08
#